data_AF-A0A1Q7IJ49-F1
#
_entry.id   AF-A0A1Q7IJ49-F1
#
_cell.length_a   1.000
_cell.length_b   1.000
_cell.length_c   1.000
_cell.angle_alpha   90.00
_cell.angle_beta   90.00
_cell.angle_gamma   90.00
#
_symmetry.space_group_name_H-M   'P 1'
#
loop_
_entity.id
_entity.type
_entity.pdbx_description
1 polymer ?
#
loop_
_entity_poly.entity_id
_entity_poly.type
_entity_poly.pdbx_seq_one_letter_code
_entity_poly.pdbx_strand_id
1 'polypeptide(L)'
;MPDYRVVLVEPRFDESIGFIALAMKNFGPTSLRLVKPVTDFGHNGRMRGGHAQDVLDYTTVHESLLEALDGFDLSIGTTAQRHSLRQIFPGGQ
;
A
#
# COMPACT_ATOMS: atom_id res chain seq x y z
N MET A 1 10.53 1.15 17.95
CA MET A 1 10.75 1.62 16.57
C MET A 1 9.38 1.78 15.92
N PRO A 2 9.11 2.84 15.14
CA PRO A 2 7.80 3.01 14.52
C PRO A 2 7.48 1.87 13.55
N ASP A 3 6.24 1.39 13.55
CA ASP A 3 5.71 0.40 12.59
C ASP A 3 5.24 1.15 11.34
N TYR A 4 5.80 0.80 10.18
CA TYR A 4 5.45 1.41 8.89
C TYR A 4 4.71 0.42 8.03
N ARG A 5 3.57 0.87 7.51
CA ARG A 5 2.74 0.10 6.58
C ARG A 5 2.51 0.91 5.32
N VAL A 6 2.58 0.24 4.18
CA VAL A 6 2.30 0.85 2.87
C VAL A 6 0.90 0.44 2.44
N VAL A 7 0.08 1.43 2.08
CA VAL A 7 -1.30 1.20 1.59
C VAL A 7 -1.36 1.58 0.11
N LEU A 8 -1.73 0.63 -0.73
CA LEU A 8 -1.97 0.81 -2.16
C LEU A 8 -3.48 0.81 -2.42
N VAL A 9 -4.01 1.93 -2.91
CA VAL A 9 -5.45 2.08 -3.19
C VAL A 9 -5.72 1.84 -4.67
N GLU A 10 -6.63 0.90 -4.95
CA GLU A 10 -7.07 0.50 -6.28
C GLU A 10 -5.93 0.24 -7.28
N PRO A 11 -4.87 -0.52 -6.92
CA PRO A 11 -3.81 -0.87 -7.87
C PRO A 11 -4.39 -1.62 -9.08
N ARG A 12 -3.95 -1.23 -10.28
CA ARG A 12 -4.45 -1.76 -11.56
C ARG A 12 -3.50 -2.70 -12.28
N PHE A 13 -2.23 -2.70 -11.91
CA PHE A 13 -1.17 -3.46 -12.58
C PHE A 13 -0.43 -4.33 -11.57
N ASP A 14 -0.32 -5.62 -11.88
CA ASP A 14 0.29 -6.61 -10.99
C ASP A 14 1.79 -6.34 -10.80
N GLU A 15 2.47 -5.88 -11.84
CA GLU A 15 3.89 -5.49 -11.79
C GLU A 15 4.11 -4.32 -10.85
N SER A 16 3.14 -3.42 -10.71
CA SER A 16 3.26 -2.27 -9.80
C SER A 16 3.26 -2.71 -8.34
N ILE A 17 2.43 -3.71 -7.99
CA ILE A 17 2.40 -4.31 -6.66
C ILE A 17 3.75 -4.98 -6.35
N GLY A 18 4.26 -5.76 -7.30
CA GLY A 18 5.58 -6.39 -7.19
C GLY A 18 6.73 -5.39 -7.02
N PHE A 19 6.74 -4.31 -7.83
CA PHE A 19 7.77 -3.27 -7.73
C PHE A 19 7.75 -2.55 -6.38
N ILE A 20 6.56 -2.30 -5.82
CA ILE A 20 6.42 -1.70 -4.50
C ILE A 20 6.89 -2.65 -3.40
N ALA A 21 6.57 -3.94 -3.49
CA ALA A 21 7.10 -4.94 -2.55
C ALA A 21 8.64 -4.98 -2.56
N LEU A 22 9.26 -4.91 -3.75
CA LEU A 22 10.71 -4.84 -3.90
C LEU A 22 11.29 -3.55 -3.27
N ALA A 23 10.66 -2.41 -3.50
CA ALA A 23 11.08 -1.15 -2.88
C ALA A 23 10.98 -1.22 -1.35
N MET A 24 9.86 -1.72 -0.82
CA MET A 24 9.65 -1.93 0.62
C MET A 24 10.75 -2.80 1.23
N LYS A 25 11.08 -3.94 0.61
CA LYS A 25 12.15 -4.84 1.05
C LYS A 25 13.52 -4.14 1.14
N ASN A 26 13.80 -3.22 0.21
CA ASN A 26 15.06 -2.48 0.19
C ASN A 26 15.14 -1.37 1.25
N PHE A 27 14.00 -0.82 1.70
CA PHE A 27 13.95 0.34 2.60
C PHE A 27 13.43 0.04 4.01
N GLY A 28 12.98 -1.18 4.28
CA GLY A 28 12.62 -1.66 5.62
C GLY A 28 11.15 -2.00 5.87
N PRO A 29 10.14 -1.30 5.30
CA PRO A 29 8.74 -1.70 5.48
C PRO A 29 8.47 -3.11 4.98
N THR A 30 7.64 -3.85 5.70
CA THR A 30 7.26 -5.23 5.32
C THR A 30 5.76 -5.46 5.25
N SER A 31 4.95 -4.54 5.77
CA SER A 31 3.49 -4.64 5.76
C SER A 31 2.89 -3.88 4.58
N LEU A 32 2.43 -4.63 3.58
CA LEU A 32 1.71 -4.10 2.42
C LEU A 32 0.20 -4.37 2.58
N ARG A 33 -0.61 -3.33 2.40
CA ARG A 33 -2.08 -3.41 2.39
C ARG A 33 -2.59 -2.94 1.03
N LEU A 34 -3.45 -3.72 0.41
CA LEU A 34 -4.14 -3.35 -0.83
C LEU A 34 -5.59 -3.00 -0.49
N VAL A 35 -6.09 -1.88 -1.02
CA VAL A 35 -7.50 -1.49 -0.89
C VAL A 35 -8.15 -1.63 -2.26
N LYS A 36 -9.21 -2.44 -2.36
CA LYS A 36 -9.95 -2.68 -3.62
C LYS A 36 -9.03 -2.89 -4.84
N PRO A 37 -8.04 -3.80 -4.77
CA PRO A 37 -7.17 -4.06 -5.91
C PRO A 37 -8.00 -4.47 -7.13
N VAL A 38 -7.71 -3.87 -8.28
CA VAL A 38 -8.36 -4.24 -9.56
C VAL A 38 -7.71 -5.49 -10.15
N THR A 39 -6.52 -5.85 -9.65
CA THR A 39 -5.76 -7.03 -10.03
C THR A 39 -5.07 -7.65 -8.82
N ASP A 40 -4.89 -8.97 -8.85
CA ASP A 40 -3.93 -9.65 -7.99
C ASP A 40 -2.50 -9.44 -8.51
N PHE A 41 -1.48 -9.80 -7.74
CA PHE A 41 -0.08 -9.68 -8.15
C PHE A 41 0.47 -10.89 -8.94
N GLY A 42 -0.36 -11.93 -9.17
CA GLY A 42 -0.16 -12.97 -10.19
C GLY A 42 1.27 -13.48 -10.42
N HIS A 43 1.58 -13.80 -11.68
CA HIS A 43 2.93 -14.20 -12.09
C HIS A 43 3.84 -13.00 -12.29
N ASN A 44 3.39 -11.95 -12.99
CA ASN A 44 4.28 -10.83 -13.35
C ASN A 44 4.60 -9.97 -12.12
N GLY A 45 3.63 -9.73 -11.24
CA GLY A 45 3.89 -9.07 -9.95
C GLY A 45 4.85 -9.86 -9.07
N ARG A 46 4.71 -11.19 -8.95
CA ARG A 46 5.70 -12.01 -8.24
C ARG A 46 7.08 -11.97 -8.90
N MET A 47 7.16 -12.05 -10.23
CA MET A 47 8.42 -11.91 -10.97
C MET A 47 9.07 -10.55 -10.67
N ARG A 48 8.28 -9.47 -10.69
CA ARG A 48 8.75 -8.10 -10.42
C ARG A 48 9.16 -7.90 -8.95
N GLY A 49 8.51 -8.60 -8.02
CA GLY A 49 8.83 -8.60 -6.59
C GLY A 49 10.17 -9.25 -6.27
N GLY A 50 10.70 -10.12 -7.13
CA GLY A 50 12.02 -10.71 -6.97
C GLY A 50 12.19 -11.37 -5.60
N HIS A 51 13.12 -10.89 -4.78
CA HIS A 51 13.38 -11.41 -3.42
C HIS A 51 12.41 -10.89 -2.34
N ALA A 52 11.42 -10.07 -2.70
CA ALA A 52 10.40 -9.55 -1.77
C ALA A 52 9.15 -10.43 -1.70
N GLN A 53 9.30 -11.74 -1.94
CA GLN A 53 8.17 -12.68 -1.88
C GLN A 53 7.52 -12.68 -0.49
N ASP A 54 8.31 -12.53 0.57
CA ASP A 54 7.77 -12.44 1.93
C ASP A 54 6.83 -11.24 2.12
N VAL A 55 7.15 -10.07 1.55
CA VAL A 55 6.25 -8.91 1.58
C VAL A 55 4.95 -9.21 0.83
N LEU A 56 5.04 -9.87 -0.33
CA LEU A 56 3.86 -10.27 -1.11
C LEU A 56 3.02 -11.34 -0.40
N ASP A 57 3.64 -12.30 0.26
CA ASP A 57 2.97 -13.41 0.94
C ASP A 57 2.21 -12.94 2.20
N TYR A 58 2.68 -11.90 2.87
CA TYR A 58 1.98 -11.27 4.01
C TYR A 58 1.12 -10.06 3.62
N THR A 59 0.94 -9.80 2.32
CA THR A 59 0.07 -8.72 1.85
C THR A 59 -1.38 -8.99 2.25
N THR A 60 -2.07 -7.96 2.73
CA THR A 60 -3.50 -8.04 3.10
C THR A 60 -4.36 -7.21 2.17
N VAL A 61 -5.59 -7.67 1.91
CA VAL A 61 -6.55 -6.99 1.04
C VAL A 61 -7.71 -6.49 1.89
N HIS A 62 -8.15 -5.25 1.63
CA HIS A 62 -9.18 -4.54 2.37
C HIS A 62 -10.23 -3.99 1.40
N GLU A 63 -11.48 -3.93 1.84
CA GLU A 63 -12.60 -3.45 1.03
C GLU A 63 -12.73 -1.91 1.07
N SER A 64 -12.07 -1.25 2.02
CA SER A 64 -12.10 0.21 2.12
C SER A 64 -10.80 0.80 2.64
N LEU A 65 -10.57 2.07 2.35
CA LEU A 65 -9.42 2.80 2.88
C LEU A 65 -9.51 2.95 4.40
N LEU A 66 -10.71 3.14 4.95
CA LEU A 66 -10.93 3.25 6.39
C LEU A 66 -10.50 1.97 7.12
N GLU A 67 -10.89 0.81 6.60
CA GLU A 67 -10.47 -0.49 7.13
C GLU A 67 -8.94 -0.67 7.06
N ALA A 68 -8.33 -0.34 5.92
CA ALA A 68 -6.88 -0.45 5.76
C ALA A 68 -6.10 0.52 6.66
N LEU A 69 -6.70 1.64 7.09
CA LEU A 69 -6.10 2.63 7.99
C LEU A 69 -6.47 2.42 9.47
N ASP A 70 -7.27 1.40 9.79
CA ASP A 70 -7.61 1.13 11.18
C ASP A 70 -6.37 0.84 12.03
N GLY A 71 -6.31 1.48 13.20
CA GLY A 71 -5.19 1.39 14.14
C GLY A 71 -3.92 2.15 13.74
N PHE A 72 -3.95 3.06 12.76
CA PHE A 72 -2.82 3.98 12.49
C PHE A 72 -2.91 5.23 13.37
N ASP A 73 -1.82 5.57 14.05
CA ASP A 73 -1.70 6.85 14.77
C ASP A 73 -1.52 8.06 13.82
N LEU A 74 -0.97 7.82 12.62
CA LEU A 74 -0.70 8.82 11.60
C LEU A 74 -0.83 8.22 10.19
N SER A 75 -1.60 8.88 9.33
CA SER A 75 -1.71 8.55 7.91
C SER A 75 -1.15 9.67 7.03
N ILE A 76 -0.33 9.32 6.03
CA ILE A 76 0.25 10.26 5.06
C ILE A 76 -0.22 9.88 3.66
N GLY A 77 -0.93 10.78 2.99
CA GLY A 77 -1.33 10.62 1.59
C GLY A 77 -0.30 11.22 0.63
N THR A 78 0.06 10.49 -0.42
CA THR A 78 0.96 10.98 -1.48
C THR A 78 0.16 11.50 -2.67
N THR A 79 0.58 12.63 -3.25
CA THR A 79 -0.05 13.21 -4.45
C THR A 79 1.01 13.89 -5.32
N ALA A 80 0.85 13.81 -6.64
CA ALA A 80 1.69 14.53 -7.59
C ALA A 80 1.31 16.02 -7.70
N GLN A 81 0.12 16.39 -7.23
CA GLN A 81 -0.37 17.77 -7.27
C GLN A 81 0.04 18.55 -6.01
N ARG A 82 0.48 19.80 -6.18
CA ARG A 82 0.85 20.70 -5.08
C ARG A 82 -0.32 21.49 -4.46
N HIS A 83 -1.57 21.25 -4.88
CA HIS A 83 -2.71 22.07 -4.45
C HIS A 83 -3.19 21.76 -3.02
N SER A 84 -3.78 22.79 -2.38
CA SER A 84 -4.11 22.84 -0.95
C SER A 84 -5.12 21.75 -0.53
N LEU A 85 -4.70 20.96 0.46
CA LEU A 85 -5.40 19.83 1.07
C LEU A 85 -6.70 20.25 1.79
N ARG A 86 -7.74 20.67 1.06
CA ARG A 86 -8.97 21.17 1.69
C ARG A 86 -10.00 20.11 2.06
N GLN A 87 -9.80 18.84 1.68
CA GLN A 87 -10.86 17.84 1.89
C GLN A 87 -10.32 16.41 1.78
N ILE A 88 -9.59 15.92 2.78
CA ILE A 88 -9.26 14.48 2.85
C ILE A 88 -9.69 13.86 4.18
N PHE A 89 -9.89 14.67 5.24
CA PHE A 89 -10.41 14.18 6.51
C PHE A 89 -11.73 14.89 6.83
N PRO A 90 -12.90 14.21 6.74
CA PRO A 90 -14.08 14.69 7.45
C PRO A 90 -13.74 14.63 8.95
N GLY A 91 -13.96 15.73 9.66
CA GLY A 91 -13.56 15.90 11.06
C GLY A 91 -13.88 14.69 11.92
N GLY A 92 -12.84 14.17 12.60
CA GLY A 92 -13.04 13.30 13.74
C GLY A 92 -13.77 14.08 14.83
N GLN A 93 -14.77 13.45 15.43
CA GLN A 93 -15.40 13.90 16.66
C GLN A 93 -14.46 13.71 17.84
#